data_AF-A0A256GKW5-F1
#
_entry.id   AF-A0A256GKW5-F1
#
_cell.length_a   1.000
_cell.length_b   1.000
_cell.length_c   1.000
_cell.angle_alpha   90.00
_cell.angle_beta   90.00
_cell.angle_gamma   90.00
#
_symmetry.space_group_name_H-M   'P 1'
#
loop_
_entity.id
_entity.type
_entity.pdbx_description
1 polymer ?
#
loop_
_entity_poly.entity_id
_entity_poly.type
_entity_poly.pdbx_seq_one_letter_code
_entity_poly.pdbx_strand_id
1 'polypeptide(L)'
;MRFETLPEGWREHYAAKKYAEIDPILKRGMNSIDPLVWSARQFADAPQIWADAQSFGLRAGISQPCWAAQGVFGVLTFLRDKPALSDGEVSMLRRQMQIVTNLLHLAMYEHLDVPSINCVAEVNLTAREREILRWTSEGKTAEIIGTILNISTRTVNFHISNVLTKLVAVNKVQAVAKARTFGLL
;
A
#
# COMPACT_ATOMS: atom_id res chain seq x y z
N MET A 1 10.35 18.24 1.08
CA MET A 1 9.98 18.57 2.47
C MET A 1 10.53 17.46 3.36
N ARG A 2 11.29 17.77 4.42
CA ARG A 2 11.98 16.75 5.25
C ARG A 2 11.05 16.40 6.43
N PHE A 3 10.53 15.18 6.45
CA PHE A 3 9.61 14.71 7.50
C PHE A 3 10.29 13.80 8.53
N GLU A 4 11.61 13.67 8.48
CA GLU A 4 12.37 12.69 9.27
C GLU A 4 13.46 13.34 10.11
N THR A 5 13.46 13.02 11.41
CA THR A 5 14.49 13.37 12.41
C THR A 5 15.43 12.18 12.68
N LEU A 6 15.80 11.45 11.62
CA LEU A 6 16.71 10.30 11.72
C LEU A 6 18.16 10.75 11.93
N PRO A 7 18.99 9.90 12.58
CA PRO A 7 20.43 10.14 12.70
C PRO A 7 21.09 10.43 11.36
N GLU A 8 22.13 11.26 11.38
CA GLU A 8 22.88 11.60 10.18
C GLU A 8 23.49 10.34 9.55
N GLY A 9 23.39 10.20 8.23
CA GLY A 9 23.90 9.06 7.46
C GLY A 9 23.04 7.80 7.50
N TRP A 10 22.04 7.68 8.39
CA TRP A 10 21.20 6.48 8.46
C TRP A 10 20.40 6.25 7.17
N ARG A 11 19.80 7.30 6.60
CA ARG A 11 19.00 7.22 5.38
C ARG A 11 19.85 6.81 4.18
N GLU A 12 21.03 7.41 4.03
CA GLU A 12 21.99 7.07 2.98
C GLU A 12 22.44 5.62 3.09
N HIS A 13 22.76 5.17 4.31
CA HIS A 13 23.13 3.79 4.60
C HIS A 13 22.01 2.79 4.30
N TYR A 14 20.79 3.11 4.74
CA TYR A 14 19.59 2.29 4.51
C TYR A 14 19.28 2.16 3.01
N ALA A 15 19.40 3.26 2.25
CA ALA A 15 19.22 3.27 0.81
C ALA A 15 20.34 2.50 0.07
N ALA A 16 21.61 2.71 0.44
CA ALA A 16 22.75 2.05 -0.18
C ALA A 16 22.69 0.53 -0.05
N LYS A 17 22.20 0.03 1.10
CA LYS A 17 22.01 -1.41 1.35
C LYS A 17 20.66 -1.95 0.88
N LYS A 18 19.81 -1.13 0.25
CA LYS A 18 18.47 -1.48 -0.25
C LYS A 18 17.58 -2.14 0.82
N TYR A 19 17.66 -1.64 2.05
CA TYR A 19 16.96 -2.26 3.17
C TYR A 19 15.43 -2.25 3.01
N ALA A 20 14.87 -1.31 2.25
CA ALA A 20 13.44 -1.29 1.94
C ALA A 20 12.92 -2.61 1.33
N GLU A 21 13.73 -3.33 0.55
CA GLU A 21 13.32 -4.58 -0.11
C GLU A 21 13.19 -5.76 0.87
N ILE A 22 13.90 -5.68 2.01
CA ILE A 22 14.02 -6.77 2.98
C ILE A 22 13.50 -6.37 4.38
N ASP A 23 13.04 -5.13 4.57
CA ASP A 23 12.62 -4.62 5.86
C ASP A 23 11.39 -5.37 6.41
N PRO A 24 11.54 -6.08 7.55
CA PRO A 24 10.43 -6.80 8.17
C PRO A 24 9.29 -5.89 8.61
N ILE A 25 9.56 -4.63 8.96
CA ILE A 25 8.53 -3.64 9.33
C ILE A 25 7.65 -3.32 8.13
N LEU A 26 8.25 -3.11 6.95
CA LEU A 26 7.49 -2.86 5.71
C LEU A 26 6.72 -4.12 5.29
N LYS A 27 7.39 -5.28 5.28
CA LYS A 27 6.78 -6.56 4.88
C LYS A 27 5.59 -6.96 5.74
N ARG A 28 5.72 -6.82 7.06
CA ARG A 28 4.65 -7.15 8.02
C ARG A 28 3.60 -6.04 8.06
N GLY A 29 4.01 -4.79 7.94
CA GLY A 29 3.11 -3.63 7.92
C GLY A 29 2.11 -3.68 6.77
N MET A 30 2.50 -4.19 5.59
CA MET A 30 1.57 -4.39 4.48
C MET A 30 0.38 -5.30 4.82
N ASN A 31 0.55 -6.21 5.79
CA ASN A 31 -0.47 -7.18 6.19
C ASN A 31 -0.98 -6.95 7.63
N SER A 32 -0.77 -5.75 8.19
CA SER A 32 -1.19 -5.43 9.55
C SER A 32 -1.77 -4.03 9.65
N ILE A 33 -2.71 -3.85 10.57
CA ILE A 33 -3.23 -2.54 10.99
C ILE A 33 -2.79 -2.18 12.41
N ASP A 34 -2.08 -3.08 13.09
CA ASP A 34 -1.59 -2.87 14.44
C ASP A 34 -0.19 -2.25 14.44
N PRO A 35 0.14 -1.42 15.45
CA PRO A 35 1.50 -0.92 15.61
C PRO A 35 2.52 -2.05 15.79
N LEU A 36 3.65 -1.94 15.08
CA LEU A 36 4.78 -2.87 15.14
C LEU A 36 5.87 -2.30 16.05
N VAL A 37 6.08 -2.92 17.21
CA VAL A 37 7.10 -2.53 18.20
C VAL A 37 8.47 -3.13 17.91
N TRP A 38 9.42 -2.30 17.49
CA TRP A 38 10.75 -2.72 17.06
C TRP A 38 11.46 -3.55 18.14
N SER A 39 11.98 -4.70 17.74
CA SER A 39 12.75 -5.61 18.60
C SER A 39 13.60 -6.56 17.77
N ALA A 40 14.65 -7.13 18.35
CA ALA A 40 15.47 -8.15 17.68
C ALA A 40 14.63 -9.31 17.10
N ARG A 41 13.55 -9.69 17.79
CA ARG A 41 12.60 -10.71 17.31
C ARG A 41 11.84 -10.27 16.05
N GLN A 42 11.47 -8.99 15.95
CA GLN A 42 10.81 -8.48 14.75
C GLN A 42 11.74 -8.45 13.55
N PHE A 43 13.02 -8.16 13.79
CA PHE A 43 14.05 -8.13 12.76
C PHE A 43 14.77 -9.47 12.57
N ALA A 44 14.23 -10.60 13.05
CA ALA A 44 14.88 -11.90 12.94
C ALA A 44 15.17 -12.33 11.49
N ASP A 45 14.33 -11.90 10.54
CA ASP A 45 14.48 -12.17 9.10
C ASP A 45 15.53 -11.26 8.42
N ALA A 46 15.91 -10.16 9.08
CA ALA A 46 16.88 -9.19 8.59
C ALA A 46 17.71 -8.59 9.76
N PRO A 47 18.48 -9.43 10.49
CA PRO A 47 19.19 -9.02 11.70
C PRO A 47 20.22 -7.91 11.46
N GLN A 48 20.74 -7.79 10.23
CA GLN A 48 21.65 -6.74 9.81
C GLN A 48 21.03 -5.34 9.89
N ILE A 49 19.73 -5.21 9.62
CA ILE A 49 19.03 -3.92 9.73
C ILE A 49 18.99 -3.51 11.20
N TRP A 50 18.67 -4.46 12.08
CA TRP A 50 18.64 -4.22 13.52
C TRP A 50 20.03 -3.84 14.05
N ALA A 51 21.06 -4.59 13.70
CA ALA A 51 22.43 -4.30 14.14
C ALA A 51 22.89 -2.90 13.69
N ASP A 52 22.65 -2.55 12.44
CA ASP A 52 23.00 -1.23 11.92
C ASP A 52 22.16 -0.14 12.61
N ALA A 53 20.85 -0.33 12.76
CA ALA A 53 19.98 0.62 13.48
C ALA A 53 20.50 0.90 14.89
N GLN A 54 20.90 -0.14 15.63
CA GLN A 54 21.52 0.00 16.95
C GLN A 54 22.84 0.80 16.90
N SER A 55 23.69 0.59 15.90
CA SER A 55 24.94 1.35 15.75
C SER A 55 24.73 2.85 15.49
N PHE A 56 23.59 3.21 14.87
CA PHE A 56 23.18 4.58 14.66
C PHE A 56 22.35 5.15 15.84
N GLY A 57 22.20 4.40 16.94
CA GLY A 57 21.48 4.84 18.15
C GLY A 57 19.95 4.65 18.09
N LEU A 58 19.43 3.95 17.08
CA LEU A 58 18.00 3.64 16.96
C LEU A 58 17.65 2.41 17.79
N ARG A 59 17.47 2.61 19.10
CA ARG A 59 17.36 1.51 20.08
C ARG A 59 15.96 0.96 20.26
N ALA A 60 14.96 1.82 20.27
CA ALA A 60 13.56 1.46 20.42
C ALA A 60 12.71 2.23 19.42
N GLY A 61 11.68 1.55 18.89
CA GLY A 61 10.81 2.13 17.87
C GLY A 61 9.43 1.50 17.86
N ILE A 62 8.48 2.24 17.31
CA ILE A 62 7.13 1.75 17.05
C ILE A 62 6.65 2.31 15.70
N SER A 63 6.17 1.42 14.85
CA SER A 63 5.76 1.73 13.48
C SER A 63 4.28 1.46 13.29
N GLN A 64 3.50 2.47 12.92
CA GLN A 64 2.09 2.33 12.57
C GLN A 64 1.94 2.20 11.04
N PRO A 65 1.57 1.03 10.52
CA PRO A 65 1.21 0.89 9.12
C PRO A 65 -0.15 1.56 8.83
N CYS A 66 -0.31 2.05 7.60
CA CYS A 66 -1.56 2.59 7.08
C CYS A 66 -1.68 2.33 5.58
N TRP A 67 -2.85 1.84 5.18
CA TRP A 67 -3.28 1.83 3.78
C TRP A 67 -4.17 3.06 3.56
N ALA A 68 -3.69 3.98 2.73
CA ALA A 68 -4.42 5.17 2.30
C ALA A 68 -5.24 4.89 1.03
N ALA A 69 -5.95 5.91 0.55
CA ALA A 69 -6.72 5.84 -0.70
C ALA A 69 -5.83 5.40 -1.89
N GLN A 70 -6.47 4.81 -2.90
CA GLN A 70 -5.81 4.31 -4.12
C GLN A 70 -4.72 3.25 -3.89
N GLY A 71 -4.75 2.55 -2.74
CA GLY A 71 -3.81 1.47 -2.45
C GLY A 71 -2.40 1.95 -2.11
N VAL A 72 -2.23 3.23 -1.74
CA VAL A 72 -0.95 3.74 -1.25
C VAL A 72 -0.71 3.21 0.16
N PHE A 73 0.38 2.47 0.33
CA PHE A 73 0.84 2.02 1.63
C PHE A 73 1.89 2.99 2.20
N GLY A 74 1.82 3.26 3.50
CA GLY A 74 2.94 3.85 4.20
C GLY A 74 2.94 3.54 5.68
N VAL A 75 3.98 4.03 6.34
CA VAL A 75 4.28 3.70 7.73
C VAL A 75 4.76 4.96 8.44
N LEU A 76 4.11 5.30 9.56
CA LEU A 76 4.59 6.30 10.48
C LEU A 76 5.43 5.63 11.57
N THR A 77 6.69 6.02 11.69
CA THR A 77 7.61 5.42 12.67
C THR A 77 8.05 6.46 13.69
N PHE A 78 7.91 6.12 14.97
CA PHE A 78 8.50 6.87 16.08
C PHE A 78 9.69 6.10 16.64
N LEU A 79 10.81 6.79 16.83
CA LEU A 79 12.06 6.23 17.33
C LEU A 79 12.46 6.93 18.62
N ARG A 80 13.08 6.20 19.53
CA ARG A 80 13.64 6.75 20.77
C ARG A 80 14.95 6.05 21.14
N ASP A 81 15.86 6.82 21.72
CA ASP A 81 17.10 6.32 22.37
C ASP A 81 16.84 5.84 23.83
N LYS A 82 15.57 5.79 24.22
CA LYS A 82 15.08 5.33 25.53
C LYS A 82 14.83 3.81 25.52
N PRO A 83 14.62 3.16 26.68
CA PRO A 83 14.33 1.72 26.76
C PRO A 83 13.16 1.28 25.86
N ALA A 84 13.02 -0.03 25.64
CA ALA A 84 11.91 -0.61 24.87
C ALA A 84 10.54 -0.13 25.40
N LEU A 85 9.56 0.00 24.50
CA LEU A 85 8.20 0.36 24.91
C LEU A 85 7.58 -0.77 25.74
N SER A 86 6.99 -0.41 26.88
CA SER A 86 6.18 -1.32 27.68
C SER A 86 4.82 -1.57 27.01
N ASP A 87 4.22 -2.73 27.28
CA ASP A 87 2.90 -3.07 26.73
C ASP A 87 1.81 -2.05 27.13
N GLY A 88 1.94 -1.44 28.32
CA GLY A 88 1.09 -0.35 28.79
C GLY A 88 1.22 0.92 27.93
N GLU A 89 2.45 1.36 27.65
CA GLU A 89 2.71 2.49 26.74
C GLU A 89 2.15 2.22 25.34
N VAL A 90 2.41 1.03 24.78
CA VAL A 90 1.92 0.64 23.44
C VAL A 90 0.40 0.67 23.39
N SER A 91 -0.27 0.14 24.42
CA SER A 91 -1.72 0.12 24.52
C SER A 91 -2.32 1.52 24.58
N MET A 92 -1.69 2.43 25.33
CA MET A 92 -2.11 3.83 25.41
C MET A 92 -1.92 4.57 24.08
N LEU A 93 -0.80 4.33 23.38
CA LEU A 93 -0.45 5.01 22.13
C LEU A 93 -1.22 4.48 20.92
N ARG A 94 -1.67 3.22 20.94
CA ARG A 94 -2.27 2.53 19.78
C ARG A 94 -3.33 3.37 19.06
N ARG A 95 -4.31 3.90 19.79
CA ARG A 95 -5.42 4.67 19.20
C ARG A 95 -4.92 6.00 18.61
N GLN A 96 -4.04 6.69 19.32
CA GLN A 96 -3.50 7.98 18.90
C GLN A 96 -2.63 7.81 17.64
N MET A 97 -1.78 6.79 17.62
CA MET A 97 -0.94 6.47 16.46
C MET A 97 -1.78 6.17 15.23
N GLN A 98 -2.85 5.38 15.35
CA GLN A 98 -3.74 5.11 14.22
C GLN A 98 -4.35 6.39 13.65
N ILE A 99 -4.88 7.26 14.51
CA ILE A 99 -5.53 8.51 14.09
C ILE A 99 -4.52 9.44 13.42
N VAL A 100 -3.38 9.69 14.06
CA VAL A 100 -2.33 10.58 13.54
C VAL A 100 -1.80 10.06 12.20
N THR A 101 -1.57 8.76 12.08
CA THR A 101 -1.09 8.16 10.83
C THR A 101 -2.10 8.32 9.70
N ASN A 102 -3.39 8.06 9.96
CA ASN A 102 -4.43 8.23 8.95
C ASN A 102 -4.55 9.70 8.50
N LEU A 103 -4.57 10.64 9.44
CA LEU A 103 -4.66 12.07 9.12
C LEU A 103 -3.42 12.57 8.37
N LEU A 104 -2.22 12.12 8.75
CA LEU A 104 -0.99 12.44 8.05
C LEU A 104 -1.05 11.93 6.61
N HIS A 105 -1.47 10.68 6.40
CA HIS A 105 -1.62 10.12 5.07
C HIS A 105 -2.63 10.86 4.20
N LEU A 106 -3.75 11.30 4.77
CA LEU A 106 -4.73 12.14 4.07
C LEU A 106 -4.12 13.49 3.66
N ALA A 107 -3.46 14.18 4.58
CA ALA A 107 -2.80 15.46 4.28
C ALA A 107 -1.67 15.32 3.26
N MET A 108 -0.89 14.23 3.33
CA MET A 108 0.14 13.92 2.34
C MET A 108 -0.46 13.69 0.95
N TYR A 109 -1.61 13.01 0.87
CA TYR A 109 -2.31 12.84 -0.41
C TYR A 109 -2.82 14.17 -0.99
N GLU A 110 -3.33 15.07 -0.15
CA GLU A 110 -3.86 16.37 -0.63
C GLU A 110 -2.76 17.38 -1.01
N HIS A 111 -1.58 17.29 -0.38
CA HIS A 111 -0.57 18.35 -0.46
C HIS A 111 0.79 17.94 -0.99
N LEU A 112 1.09 16.64 -1.09
CA LEU A 112 2.33 16.16 -1.69
C LEU A 112 2.02 15.47 -3.00
N ASP A 113 2.87 15.70 -4.00
CA ASP A 113 2.94 14.90 -5.22
C ASP A 113 3.59 13.55 -4.88
N VAL A 114 2.89 12.77 -4.05
CA VAL A 114 3.26 11.39 -3.79
C VAL A 114 3.05 10.68 -5.12
N PRO A 115 4.06 9.97 -5.66
CA PRO A 115 3.85 9.10 -6.80
C PRO A 115 2.75 8.14 -6.38
N SER A 116 1.54 8.41 -6.84
CA SER A 116 0.46 7.47 -6.72
C SER A 116 0.99 6.18 -7.32
N ILE A 117 0.64 5.03 -6.76
CA ILE A 117 0.95 3.72 -7.38
C ILE A 117 0.26 3.59 -8.76
N ASN A 118 -0.34 4.68 -9.26
CA ASN A 118 -1.54 4.71 -10.00
C ASN A 118 -1.56 5.99 -10.86
N CYS A 119 -1.33 5.81 -12.15
CA CYS A 119 -1.81 6.66 -13.24
C CYS A 119 -3.37 6.75 -13.27
N VAL A 120 -4.04 6.63 -12.11
CA VAL A 120 -5.49 6.40 -11.94
C VAL A 120 -6.29 7.68 -11.85
N ALA A 121 -5.66 8.84 -11.65
CA ALA A 121 -6.37 10.13 -11.66
C ALA A 121 -7.21 10.35 -12.94
N GLU A 122 -6.96 9.58 -14.02
CA GLU A 122 -7.65 9.73 -15.30
C GLU A 122 -8.46 8.50 -15.78
N VAL A 123 -8.44 7.35 -15.07
CA VAL A 123 -9.10 6.14 -15.60
C VAL A 123 -10.61 6.14 -15.31
N ASN A 124 -11.36 6.77 -16.20
CA ASN A 124 -12.83 6.80 -16.16
C ASN A 124 -13.47 5.64 -16.94
N LEU A 125 -13.84 4.58 -16.21
CA LEU A 125 -14.71 3.52 -16.72
C LEU A 125 -16.18 3.97 -16.71
N THR A 126 -16.89 3.68 -17.79
CA THR A 126 -18.35 3.86 -17.86
C THR A 126 -19.06 2.85 -16.96
N ALA A 127 -20.34 3.10 -16.64
CA ALA A 127 -21.15 2.15 -15.87
C ALA A 127 -21.20 0.76 -16.52
N ARG A 128 -21.34 0.71 -17.85
CA ARG A 128 -21.41 -0.55 -18.60
C ARG A 128 -20.06 -1.28 -18.65
N GLU A 129 -18.96 -0.55 -18.78
CA GLU A 129 -17.61 -1.13 -18.70
C GLU A 129 -17.33 -1.73 -17.31
N ARG A 130 -17.72 -1.04 -16.22
CA ARG A 130 -17.62 -1.57 -14.85
C ARG A 130 -18.45 -2.83 -14.66
N GLU A 131 -19.70 -2.83 -15.13
CA GLU A 131 -20.60 -3.97 -15.02
C GLU A 131 -20.06 -5.21 -15.75
N ILE A 132 -19.57 -5.04 -16.99
CA ILE A 132 -18.93 -6.11 -17.76
C ILE A 132 -17.65 -6.59 -17.09
N LEU A 133 -16.83 -5.67 -16.56
CA LEU A 133 -15.59 -6.02 -15.87
C LEU A 133 -15.84 -6.78 -14.56
N ARG A 134 -16.92 -6.45 -13.82
CA ARG A 134 -17.36 -7.20 -12.63
C ARG A 134 -17.66 -8.66 -12.97
N TRP A 135 -18.49 -8.92 -13.98
CA TRP A 135 -18.76 -10.30 -14.41
C TRP A 135 -17.52 -11.01 -14.95
N THR A 136 -16.64 -10.28 -15.62
CA THR A 136 -15.34 -10.82 -16.06
C THR A 136 -14.47 -11.22 -14.87
N SER A 137 -14.51 -10.47 -13.76
CA SER A 137 -13.78 -10.78 -12.53
C SER A 137 -14.31 -12.01 -11.79
N GLU A 138 -15.60 -12.35 -12.00
CA GLU A 138 -16.25 -13.59 -11.55
C GLU A 138 -16.00 -14.78 -12.49
N GLY A 139 -15.14 -14.61 -13.51
CA GLY A 139 -14.76 -15.66 -14.44
C GLY A 139 -15.78 -15.94 -15.56
N LYS A 140 -16.78 -15.07 -15.77
CA LYS A 140 -17.77 -15.27 -16.84
C LYS A 140 -17.15 -15.03 -18.23
N THR A 141 -17.59 -15.82 -19.22
CA THR A 141 -17.22 -15.64 -20.63
C THR A 141 -18.02 -14.50 -21.25
N ALA A 142 -17.54 -13.92 -22.36
CA ALA A 142 -18.25 -12.83 -23.03
C ALA A 142 -19.67 -13.23 -23.50
N GLU A 143 -19.87 -14.50 -23.84
CA GLU A 143 -21.17 -15.07 -24.19
C GLU A 143 -22.11 -15.08 -22.99
N ILE A 144 -21.66 -15.61 -21.85
CA ILE A 144 -22.45 -15.64 -20.60
C ILE A 144 -22.77 -14.21 -20.15
N ILE A 145 -21.82 -13.28 -20.23
CA ILE A 145 -22.03 -11.87 -19.91
C ILE A 145 -23.08 -11.25 -20.84
N GLY A 146 -23.03 -11.57 -22.14
CA GLY A 146 -24.02 -11.13 -23.12
C GLY A 146 -25.42 -11.61 -22.76
N THR A 147 -25.56 -12.87 -22.36
CA THR A 147 -26.82 -13.43 -21.86
C THR A 147 -27.30 -12.71 -20.58
N ILE A 148 -26.42 -12.49 -19.60
CA ILE A 148 -26.76 -11.83 -18.33
C ILE A 148 -27.24 -10.38 -18.55
N LEU A 149 -26.55 -9.65 -19.43
CA LEU A 149 -26.79 -8.22 -19.66
C LEU A 149 -27.75 -7.94 -20.82
N ASN A 150 -28.29 -8.99 -21.46
CA ASN A 150 -29.13 -8.94 -22.65
C ASN A 150 -28.52 -8.10 -23.79
N ILE A 151 -27.25 -8.35 -24.11
CA ILE A 151 -26.49 -7.72 -25.20
C ILE A 151 -25.70 -8.76 -25.99
N SER A 152 -25.27 -8.40 -27.20
CA SER A 152 -24.47 -9.31 -28.01
C SER A 152 -23.07 -9.55 -27.43
N THR A 153 -22.51 -10.74 -27.64
CA THR A 153 -21.09 -11.05 -27.32
C THR A 153 -20.13 -10.04 -27.95
N ARG A 154 -20.46 -9.54 -29.14
CA ARG A 154 -19.70 -8.48 -29.82
C ARG A 154 -19.69 -7.17 -29.02
N THR A 155 -20.84 -6.77 -28.47
CA THR A 155 -20.96 -5.58 -27.62
C THR A 155 -20.15 -5.74 -26.33
N VAL A 156 -20.16 -6.94 -25.72
CA VAL A 156 -19.33 -7.24 -24.55
C VAL A 156 -17.85 -7.08 -24.89
N ASN A 157 -17.39 -7.68 -26.00
CA ASN A 157 -16.00 -7.60 -26.44
C ASN A 157 -15.58 -6.15 -26.76
N PHE A 158 -16.47 -5.34 -27.32
CA PHE A 158 -16.22 -3.92 -27.55
C PHE A 158 -15.91 -3.17 -26.24
N HIS A 159 -16.74 -3.36 -25.21
CA HIS A 159 -16.48 -2.73 -23.91
C HIS A 159 -15.22 -3.27 -23.23
N ILE A 160 -14.93 -4.58 -23.35
CA ILE A 160 -13.67 -5.14 -22.85
C ILE A 160 -12.48 -4.47 -23.53
N SER A 161 -12.48 -4.29 -24.86
CA SER A 161 -11.39 -3.60 -25.57
C SER A 161 -11.19 -2.17 -25.06
N ASN A 162 -12.28 -1.42 -24.81
CA ASN A 162 -12.18 -0.08 -24.23
C ASN A 162 -11.56 -0.11 -22.82
N VAL A 163 -11.95 -1.08 -21.99
CA VAL A 163 -11.37 -1.28 -20.66
C VAL A 163 -9.88 -1.58 -20.74
N LEU A 164 -9.46 -2.44 -21.68
CA LEU A 164 -8.04 -2.76 -21.90
C LEU A 164 -7.23 -1.51 -22.23
N THR A 165 -7.72 -0.67 -23.15
CA THR A 165 -7.08 0.59 -23.51
C THR A 165 -6.99 1.53 -22.32
N LYS A 166 -8.11 1.73 -21.60
CA LYS A 166 -8.19 2.63 -20.44
C LYS A 166 -7.31 2.21 -19.28
N LEU A 167 -7.14 0.90 -19.05
CA LEU A 167 -6.29 0.36 -17.98
C LEU A 167 -4.85 0.06 -18.44
N VAL A 168 -4.53 0.33 -19.70
CA VAL A 168 -3.24 -0.03 -20.33
C VAL A 168 -2.92 -1.51 -20.04
N ALA A 169 -3.90 -2.37 -20.29
CA ALA A 169 -3.83 -3.80 -20.02
C ALA A 169 -3.77 -4.60 -21.32
N VAL A 170 -2.92 -5.61 -21.37
CA VAL A 170 -2.75 -6.47 -22.56
C VAL A 170 -3.80 -7.58 -22.65
N ASN A 171 -4.48 -7.89 -21.55
CA ASN A 171 -5.55 -8.88 -21.54
C ASN A 171 -6.56 -8.62 -20.40
N LYS A 172 -7.72 -9.30 -20.48
CA LYS A 172 -8.82 -9.13 -19.54
C LYS A 172 -8.47 -9.50 -18.10
N VAL A 173 -7.55 -10.45 -17.89
CA VAL A 173 -7.11 -10.87 -16.55
C VAL A 173 -6.28 -9.77 -15.91
N GLN A 174 -5.32 -9.20 -16.65
CA GLN A 174 -4.54 -8.06 -16.20
C GLN A 174 -5.44 -6.84 -15.95
N ALA A 175 -6.44 -6.60 -16.79
CA ALA A 175 -7.41 -5.52 -16.57
C ALA A 175 -8.22 -5.72 -15.29
N VAL A 176 -8.69 -6.93 -15.00
CA VAL A 176 -9.37 -7.24 -13.72
C VAL A 176 -8.42 -7.02 -12.54
N ALA A 177 -7.18 -7.52 -12.61
CA ALA A 177 -6.20 -7.35 -11.54
C ALA A 177 -5.92 -5.86 -11.27
N LYS A 178 -5.64 -5.08 -12.33
CA LYS A 178 -5.46 -3.63 -12.23
C LYS A 178 -6.69 -2.93 -11.66
N ALA A 179 -7.88 -3.25 -12.15
CA ALA A 179 -9.11 -2.64 -11.66
C ALA A 179 -9.38 -2.94 -10.17
N ARG A 180 -9.03 -4.14 -9.67
CA ARG A 180 -9.07 -4.45 -8.23
C ARG A 180 -8.04 -3.64 -7.44
N THR A 181 -6.79 -3.59 -7.91
CA THR A 181 -5.73 -2.77 -7.27
C THR A 181 -6.09 -1.29 -7.22
N PHE A 182 -6.80 -0.80 -8.24
CA PHE A 182 -7.21 0.60 -8.36
C PHE A 182 -8.54 0.92 -7.66
N GLY A 183 -9.22 -0.06 -7.06
CA GLY A 183 -10.51 0.14 -6.40
C GLY A 183 -11.67 0.48 -7.36
N LEU A 184 -11.59 0.05 -8.63
CA LEU A 184 -12.60 0.29 -9.66
C LEU A 184 -13.69 -0.80 -9.74
N LEU A 185 -13.56 -1.88 -8.97
CA LEU A 185 -14.47 -3.03 -8.93
C LEU A 185 -15.20 -3.15 -7.60
#